data_AF-A0A1X1UMM7-F1
#
_entry.id   AF-A0A1X1UMM7-F1
#
_cell.length_a   1.000
_cell.length_b   1.000
_cell.length_c   1.000
_cell.angle_alpha   90.00
_cell.angle_beta   90.00
_cell.angle_gamma   90.00
#
_symmetry.space_group_name_H-M   'P 1'
#
loop_
_entity.id
_entity.type
_entity.pdbx_description
1 polymer ?
#
loop_
_entity_poly.entity_id
_entity_poly.type
_entity_poly.pdbx_seq_one_letter_code
_entity_poly.pdbx_strand_id
1 'polypeptide(L)'
;MRERWKRNVGWLAIVFAAVALALLVIVCLQAAMLHSKGWRILMGSLPEYLAAFGSLSTLGVLALAVDEWRRDQRERRDQLANQARLIIVESVPRAEMVPPANQAPVRPDGKPEYRYVVIRNRSQEPIFNVRIPDGSHLETKEKMPWITSVAEVRAQSEDGSFYSPTPTIVHRHVPDLIPVLAPGQATFQLHLATVPRDQQPTEYVFFTFTDARGTKWQRMGSRQPERLLD
;
A
#
# COMPACT_ATOMS: atom_id res chain seq x y z
N MET A 1 9.59 0.76 -22.09
CA MET A 1 10.96 1.33 -22.26
C MET A 1 11.62 1.80 -20.96
N ARG A 2 10.92 2.47 -20.03
CA ARG A 2 11.53 2.98 -18.77
C ARG A 2 12.13 1.90 -17.85
N GLU A 3 11.60 0.68 -17.85
CA GLU A 3 12.11 -0.40 -16.98
C GLU A 3 13.45 -0.98 -17.42
N ARG A 4 13.67 -1.16 -18.74
CA ARG A 4 14.98 -1.57 -19.27
C ARG A 4 16.07 -0.55 -18.94
N TRP A 5 15.72 0.74 -18.94
CA TRP A 5 16.65 1.82 -18.62
C TRP A 5 17.08 1.79 -17.14
N LYS A 6 16.14 1.59 -16.21
CA LYS A 6 16.46 1.46 -14.77
C LYS A 6 17.38 0.28 -14.47
N ARG A 7 17.20 -0.85 -15.16
CA ARG A 7 18.01 -2.05 -14.97
C ARG A 7 19.46 -1.85 -15.45
N ASN A 8 19.65 -1.13 -16.56
CA ASN A 8 20.98 -0.82 -17.08
C ASN A 8 21.73 0.20 -16.22
N VAL A 9 21.03 1.18 -15.65
CA VAL A 9 21.63 2.19 -14.75
C VAL A 9 22.21 1.53 -13.49
N GLY A 10 21.49 0.56 -12.90
CA GLY A 10 22.00 -0.18 -11.74
C GLY A 10 23.26 -0.99 -12.05
N TRP A 11 23.32 -1.62 -13.23
CA TRP A 11 24.48 -2.41 -13.65
C TRP A 11 25.71 -1.53 -13.93
N LEU A 12 25.52 -0.38 -14.59
CA LEU A 12 26.58 0.60 -14.81
C LEU A 12 27.17 1.11 -13.49
N ALA A 13 26.33 1.41 -12.49
CA ALA A 13 26.82 1.86 -11.18
C ALA A 13 27.71 0.81 -10.49
N ILE A 14 27.36 -0.48 -10.59
CA ILE A 14 28.16 -1.59 -10.04
C ILE A 14 29.50 -1.70 -10.77
N VAL A 15 29.50 -1.62 -12.11
CA VAL A 15 30.73 -1.67 -12.91
C VAL A 15 31.65 -0.50 -12.57
N PHE A 16 31.13 0.72 -12.51
CA PHE A 16 31.91 1.90 -12.15
C PHE A 16 32.49 1.80 -10.73
N ALA A 17 31.72 1.29 -9.76
CA ALA A 17 32.21 1.07 -8.41
C ALA A 17 33.34 0.04 -8.38
N ALA A 18 33.21 -1.07 -9.13
CA ALA A 18 34.25 -2.10 -9.23
C ALA A 18 35.53 -1.56 -9.88
N VAL A 19 35.40 -0.78 -10.96
CA VAL A 19 36.54 -0.15 -11.64
C VAL A 19 37.23 0.88 -10.74
N ALA A 20 36.47 1.71 -10.03
CA ALA A 20 37.04 2.68 -9.09
C ALA A 20 37.81 1.99 -7.95
N LEU A 21 37.28 0.88 -7.42
CA LEU A 21 37.93 0.10 -6.37
C LEU A 21 39.21 -0.59 -6.88
N ALA A 22 39.19 -1.14 -8.10
CA ALA A 22 40.38 -1.69 -8.74
C ALA A 22 41.46 -0.61 -8.95
N LEU A 23 41.09 0.59 -9.42
CA LEU A 23 42.01 1.72 -9.58
C LEU A 23 42.62 2.14 -8.23
N LEU A 24 41.81 2.20 -7.17
CA LEU A 24 42.28 2.50 -5.82
C LEU A 24 43.34 1.48 -5.36
N VAL A 25 43.08 0.18 -5.57
CA VAL A 25 44.03 -0.89 -5.24
C VAL A 25 45.34 -0.76 -6.02
N ILE A 26 45.26 -0.45 -7.32
CA ILE A 26 46.45 -0.23 -8.17
C ILE A 26 47.27 0.95 -7.64
N VAL A 27 46.63 2.07 -7.29
CA VAL A 27 47.30 3.25 -6.72
C VAL A 27 47.99 2.91 -5.39
N CYS A 28 47.32 2.16 -4.50
CA CYS A 28 47.92 1.71 -3.24
C CYS A 28 49.12 0.79 -3.46
N LEU A 29 49.04 -0.15 -4.42
CA LEU A 29 50.15 -1.04 -4.78
C LEU A 29 51.33 -0.28 -5.36
N GLN A 30 51.08 0.68 -6.26
CA GLN A 30 52.12 1.54 -6.82
C GLN A 30 52.81 2.36 -5.74
N ALA A 31 52.04 2.95 -4.82
CA ALA A 31 52.59 3.69 -3.68
C ALA A 31 53.49 2.80 -2.79
N ALA A 32 53.06 1.55 -2.51
CA ALA A 32 53.83 0.60 -1.73
C ALA A 32 55.13 0.15 -2.43
N MET A 33 55.08 -0.11 -3.75
CA MET A 33 56.28 -0.45 -4.54
C MET A 33 57.27 0.72 -4.65
N LEU A 34 56.77 1.95 -4.73
CA LEU A 34 57.61 3.16 -4.70
C LEU A 34 58.31 3.30 -3.35
N HIS A 35 57.58 3.06 -2.25
CA HIS A 35 58.15 3.11 -0.90
C HIS A 35 59.23 2.04 -0.67
N SER A 36 59.05 0.82 -1.19
CA SER A 36 60.02 -0.27 -0.99
C SER A 36 61.33 -0.10 -1.76
N LYS A 37 61.33 0.68 -2.85
CA LYS A 37 62.53 0.95 -3.67
C LYS A 37 63.35 2.16 -3.21
N GLY A 38 63.01 2.77 -2.07
CA GLY A 38 63.72 3.93 -1.54
C GLY A 38 63.61 5.18 -2.44
N TRP A 39 62.69 5.17 -3.41
CA TRP A 39 62.37 6.35 -4.20
C TRP A 39 61.70 7.34 -3.27
N ARG A 40 62.38 8.46 -2.99
CA ARG A 40 61.75 9.59 -2.31
C ARG A 40 60.58 10.02 -3.17
N ILE A 41 59.38 9.94 -2.60
CA ILE A 41 58.16 10.47 -3.21
C ILE A 41 58.48 11.92 -3.55
N LEU A 42 58.62 12.22 -4.85
CA LEU A 42 58.51 13.58 -5.34
C LEU A 42 57.11 13.99 -4.89
N MET A 43 57.02 14.76 -3.81
CA MET A 43 55.79 15.45 -3.43
C MET A 43 55.33 16.11 -4.73
N GLY A 44 54.20 15.63 -5.24
CA GLY A 44 53.63 16.15 -6.48
C GLY A 44 53.54 17.67 -6.38
N SER A 45 53.50 18.34 -7.53
CA SER A 45 53.31 19.78 -7.51
C SER A 45 52.01 20.10 -6.74
N LEU A 46 51.97 21.20 -5.97
CA LEU A 46 50.77 21.63 -5.23
C LEU A 46 49.46 21.54 -6.06
N PRO A 47 49.46 21.83 -7.38
CA PRO A 47 48.30 21.61 -8.25
C PRO A 47 47.76 20.18 -8.30
N GLU A 48 48.61 19.16 -8.23
CA GLU A 48 48.19 17.75 -8.28
C GLU A 48 47.45 17.34 -7.01
N TYR A 49 47.89 17.83 -5.85
CA TYR A 49 47.18 17.63 -4.59
C TYR A 49 45.82 18.34 -4.58
N LEU A 50 45.75 19.56 -5.13
CA LEU A 50 44.49 20.29 -5.27
C LEU A 50 43.51 19.58 -6.21
N ALA A 51 43.98 19.02 -7.33
CA ALA A 51 43.15 18.24 -8.25
C ALA A 51 42.63 16.94 -7.59
N ALA A 52 43.48 16.25 -6.81
CA ALA A 52 43.08 15.06 -6.06
C ALA A 52 42.05 15.38 -4.96
N PHE A 53 42.22 16.48 -4.24
CA PHE A 53 41.23 16.93 -3.26
C PHE A 53 39.90 17.35 -3.92
N GLY A 54 39.97 18.00 -5.09
CA GLY A 54 38.79 18.40 -5.85
C GLY A 54 37.95 17.21 -6.36
N SER A 55 38.60 16.12 -6.76
CA SER A 55 37.87 14.92 -7.18
C SER A 55 37.21 14.20 -5.99
N LEU A 56 37.89 14.13 -4.84
CA LEU A 56 37.33 13.57 -3.61
C LEU A 56 36.15 14.40 -3.09
N SER A 57 36.25 15.74 -3.11
CA SER A 57 35.15 16.60 -2.70
C SER A 57 33.93 16.44 -3.61
N THR A 58 34.14 16.29 -4.93
CA THR A 58 33.06 16.04 -5.89
C THR A 58 32.34 14.72 -5.61
N LEU A 59 33.07 13.65 -5.28
CA LEU A 59 32.47 12.37 -4.86
C LEU A 59 31.68 12.51 -3.56
N GLY A 60 32.19 13.28 -2.59
CA GLY A 60 31.49 13.57 -1.34
C GLY A 60 30.16 14.29 -1.56
N VAL A 61 30.15 15.32 -2.42
CA VAL A 61 28.93 16.05 -2.79
C VAL A 61 27.93 15.13 -3.51
N LEU A 62 28.41 14.29 -4.42
CA LEU A 62 27.54 13.33 -5.12
C LEU A 62 26.91 12.32 -4.15
N ALA A 63 27.67 11.82 -3.18
CA ALA A 63 27.16 10.89 -2.17
C ALA A 63 26.06 11.52 -1.31
N LEU A 64 26.24 12.77 -0.87
CA LEU A 64 25.22 13.53 -0.14
C LEU A 64 23.97 13.76 -0.99
N ALA A 65 24.14 14.13 -2.26
CA ALA A 65 23.00 14.33 -3.17
C ALA A 65 22.20 13.03 -3.38
N VAL A 66 22.88 11.88 -3.47
CA VAL A 66 22.23 10.57 -3.58
C VAL A 66 21.49 10.19 -2.30
N ASP A 67 22.07 10.46 -1.12
CA ASP A 67 21.41 10.17 0.15
C ASP A 67 20.15 11.02 0.33
N GLU A 68 20.24 12.32 0.03
CA GLU A 68 19.10 13.24 0.11
C GLU A 68 17.98 12.81 -0.84
N TRP A 69 18.32 12.49 -2.10
CA TRP A 69 17.36 11.96 -3.06
C TRP A 69 16.68 10.67 -2.55
N ARG A 70 17.44 9.78 -1.90
CA ARG A 70 16.86 8.54 -1.33
C ARG A 70 15.92 8.81 -0.17
N ARG A 71 16.20 9.80 0.68
CA ARG A 71 15.33 10.23 1.78
C ARG A 71 14.02 10.80 1.25
N ASP A 72 14.12 11.71 0.28
CA ASP A 72 13.00 12.29 -0.46
C ASP A 72 12.08 11.22 -1.05
N GLN A 73 12.65 10.17 -1.65
CA GLN A 73 11.87 9.08 -2.23
C GLN A 73 11.16 8.20 -1.19
N ARG A 74 11.68 8.12 0.03
CA ARG A 74 10.97 7.44 1.13
C ARG A 74 9.85 8.32 1.64
N GLU A 75 10.12 9.60 1.87
CA GLU A 75 9.12 10.55 2.35
C GLU A 75 7.94 10.66 1.38
N ARG A 76 8.20 10.73 0.07
CA ARG A 76 7.13 10.71 -0.94
C ARG A 76 6.31 9.42 -0.89
N ARG A 77 6.94 8.26 -0.69
CA ARG A 77 6.24 6.97 -0.55
C ARG A 77 5.41 6.90 0.72
N ASP A 78 5.91 7.44 1.81
CA ASP A 78 5.18 7.48 3.08
C ASP A 78 4.02 8.48 3.02
N GLN A 79 4.22 9.66 2.41
CA GLN A 79 3.16 10.62 2.15
C GLN A 79 2.07 10.04 1.23
N LEU A 80 2.44 9.26 0.21
CA LEU A 80 1.49 8.53 -0.64
C LEU A 80 0.68 7.52 0.17
N ALA A 81 1.35 6.72 0.99
CA ALA A 81 0.68 5.76 1.87
C ALA A 81 -0.20 6.45 2.92
N ASN A 82 0.17 7.66 3.37
CA ASN A 82 -0.60 8.40 4.37
C ASN A 82 -2.00 8.77 3.86
N GLN A 83 -2.16 9.18 2.60
CA GLN A 83 -3.50 9.41 2.04
C GLN A 83 -4.33 8.13 2.08
N ALA A 84 -3.79 7.02 1.60
CA ALA A 84 -4.47 5.74 1.59
C ALA A 84 -4.84 5.25 3.00
N ARG A 85 -4.00 5.53 4.00
CA ARG A 85 -4.26 5.21 5.42
C ARG A 85 -5.44 5.98 5.99
N LEU A 86 -5.71 7.19 5.49
CA LEU A 86 -6.84 8.03 5.91
C LEU A 86 -8.18 7.58 5.33
N ILE A 87 -8.20 6.62 4.39
CA ILE A 87 -9.43 6.03 3.88
C ILE A 87 -9.81 4.87 4.79
N ILE A 88 -10.78 5.08 5.67
CA ILE A 88 -11.11 4.11 6.72
C ILE A 88 -12.54 3.58 6.62
N VAL A 89 -12.75 2.40 7.19
CA VAL A 89 -14.07 1.81 7.37
C VAL A 89 -14.55 2.15 8.77
N GLU A 90 -15.68 2.83 8.88
CA GLU A 90 -16.29 3.22 10.16
C GLU A 90 -17.59 2.47 10.36
N SER A 91 -17.88 2.09 11.60
CA SER A 91 -19.23 1.65 11.98
C SER A 91 -20.15 2.87 12.07
N VAL A 92 -21.37 2.73 11.54
CA VAL A 92 -22.39 3.77 11.66
C VAL A 92 -23.01 3.67 13.05
N PRO A 93 -23.01 4.76 13.87
CA PRO A 93 -23.69 4.77 15.15
C PRO A 93 -25.18 4.43 14.99
N ARG A 94 -25.73 3.68 15.95
CA ARG A 94 -27.14 3.25 15.88
C ARG A 94 -28.14 4.40 15.73
N ALA A 95 -27.83 5.56 16.30
CA ALA A 95 -28.66 6.76 16.21
C ALA A 95 -28.71 7.37 14.79
N GLU A 96 -27.72 7.08 13.94
CA GLU A 96 -27.58 7.62 12.58
C GLU A 96 -27.97 6.59 11.50
N MET A 97 -28.38 5.39 11.91
CA MET A 97 -28.81 4.35 10.97
C MET A 97 -30.10 4.79 10.30
N VAL A 98 -30.11 4.80 8.97
CA VAL A 98 -31.33 5.00 8.20
C VAL A 98 -31.95 3.60 8.03
N PRO A 99 -33.04 3.27 8.72
CA PRO A 99 -33.66 1.97 8.55
C PRO A 99 -34.11 1.81 7.09
N PRO A 100 -33.91 0.63 6.46
CA PRO A 100 -34.45 0.39 5.15
C PRO A 100 -35.97 0.57 5.21
N ALA A 101 -36.54 1.31 4.24
CA ALA A 101 -37.98 1.64 4.18
C ALA A 101 -38.88 0.40 4.25
N ASN A 102 -38.36 -0.77 3.87
CA ASN A 102 -39.03 -2.06 3.95
C ASN A 102 -38.37 -2.90 5.04
N GLN A 103 -38.87 -2.71 6.27
CA GLN A 103 -38.73 -3.55 7.47
C GLN A 103 -37.59 -4.56 7.46
N ALA A 104 -36.50 -4.18 8.12
CA ALA A 104 -35.59 -5.10 8.77
C ALA A 104 -36.40 -6.16 9.57
N PRO A 105 -36.31 -7.47 9.29
CA PRO A 105 -36.83 -8.49 10.19
C PRO A 105 -36.21 -8.25 11.58
N VAL A 106 -37.06 -7.78 12.49
CA VAL A 106 -36.72 -7.71 13.91
C VAL A 106 -36.60 -9.16 14.35
N ARG A 107 -35.42 -9.57 14.83
CA ARG A 107 -35.27 -10.90 15.42
C ARG A 107 -36.29 -11.07 16.55
N PRO A 108 -36.69 -12.31 16.89
CA PRO A 108 -37.58 -12.58 18.03
C PRO A 108 -37.09 -11.98 19.36
N ASP A 109 -35.78 -11.71 19.49
CA ASP A 109 -35.17 -11.04 20.65
C ASP A 109 -35.32 -9.51 20.66
N GLY A 110 -36.01 -8.93 19.67
CA GLY A 110 -36.25 -7.49 19.54
C GLY A 110 -35.02 -6.67 19.13
N LYS A 111 -33.88 -7.29 18.84
CA LYS A 111 -32.63 -6.58 18.53
C LYS A 111 -32.39 -6.54 17.02
N PRO A 112 -32.09 -5.36 16.44
CA PRO A 112 -31.64 -5.29 15.06
C PRO A 112 -30.29 -6.01 14.95
N GLU A 113 -30.22 -7.00 14.06
CA GLU A 113 -28.99 -7.76 13.80
C GLU A 113 -28.02 -7.01 12.88
N TYR A 114 -28.49 -5.92 12.27
CA TYR A 114 -27.80 -5.28 11.17
C TYR A 114 -26.66 -4.37 11.65
N ARG A 115 -25.47 -4.62 11.09
CA ARG A 115 -24.29 -3.78 11.27
C ARG A 115 -24.05 -3.02 9.98
N TYR A 116 -24.14 -1.71 10.09
CA TYR A 116 -23.87 -0.80 8.99
C TYR A 116 -22.47 -0.23 9.14
N VAL A 117 -21.75 -0.19 8.03
CA VAL A 117 -20.44 0.43 7.94
C VAL A 117 -20.40 1.37 6.75
N VAL A 118 -19.53 2.37 6.81
CA VAL A 118 -19.29 3.29 5.69
C VAL A 118 -17.80 3.35 5.43
N ILE A 119 -17.42 3.51 4.17
CA ILE A 119 -16.04 3.87 3.82
C ILE A 119 -15.99 5.39 3.81
N ARG A 120 -15.13 5.97 4.65
CA ARG A 120 -14.97 7.43 4.76
C ARG A 120 -13.61 7.85 4.22
N ASN A 121 -13.62 8.88 3.38
CA ASN A 121 -12.40 9.59 2.99
C ASN A 121 -12.08 10.67 4.03
N ARG A 122 -11.14 10.41 4.95
CA ARG A 122 -10.64 11.42 5.90
C ARG A 122 -9.44 12.21 5.36
N SER A 123 -9.03 11.98 4.12
CA SER A 123 -7.95 12.75 3.49
C SER A 123 -8.46 14.11 2.99
N GLN A 124 -7.53 15.03 2.74
CA GLN A 124 -7.83 16.36 2.18
C GLN A 124 -7.97 16.33 0.65
N GLU A 125 -7.80 15.17 0.03
CA GLU A 125 -7.83 14.99 -1.41
C GLU A 125 -8.94 13.99 -1.80
N PRO A 126 -9.55 14.12 -2.98
CA PRO A 126 -10.55 13.17 -3.44
C PRO A 126 -9.91 11.81 -3.74
N ILE A 127 -10.68 10.74 -3.58
CA ILE A 127 -10.35 9.42 -4.13
C ILE A 127 -11.35 9.04 -5.22
N PHE A 128 -10.92 8.19 -6.13
CA PHE A 128 -11.63 7.83 -7.34
C PHE A 128 -11.88 6.34 -7.41
N ASN A 129 -12.90 5.94 -8.16
CA ASN A 129 -13.18 4.54 -8.49
C ASN A 129 -13.20 3.62 -7.26
N VAL A 130 -13.88 4.05 -6.19
CA VAL A 130 -14.02 3.21 -5.00
C VAL A 130 -14.89 2.03 -5.39
N ARG A 131 -14.29 0.84 -5.40
CA ARG A 131 -14.94 -0.40 -5.79
C ARG A 131 -15.03 -1.32 -4.61
N ILE A 132 -16.24 -1.77 -4.33
CA ILE A 132 -16.50 -2.77 -3.30
C ILE A 132 -16.88 -4.01 -4.11
N PRO A 133 -15.97 -4.99 -4.28
CA PRO A 133 -16.31 -6.15 -5.07
C PRO A 133 -17.51 -6.84 -4.42
N ASP A 134 -18.52 -7.10 -5.25
CA ASP A 134 -19.58 -8.00 -4.85
C ASP A 134 -18.94 -9.33 -4.45
N GLY A 135 -19.39 -9.89 -3.33
CA GLY A 135 -18.78 -11.06 -2.73
C GLY A 135 -18.63 -12.21 -3.73
N SER A 136 -19.51 -12.27 -4.74
CA SER A 136 -19.51 -13.20 -5.86
C SER A 136 -18.17 -13.37 -6.61
N HIS A 137 -17.25 -12.41 -6.57
CA HIS A 137 -15.97 -12.47 -7.28
C HIS A 137 -14.74 -12.89 -6.47
N LEU A 138 -14.89 -13.22 -5.18
CA LEU A 138 -13.77 -13.63 -4.31
C LEU A 138 -13.42 -15.13 -4.42
N GLU A 139 -13.79 -15.82 -5.49
CA GLU A 139 -13.38 -17.21 -5.83
C GLU A 139 -11.88 -17.36 -6.22
N THR A 140 -11.01 -16.53 -5.67
CA THR A 140 -9.58 -16.64 -5.98
C THR A 140 -8.97 -17.83 -5.24
N LYS A 141 -8.33 -18.72 -6.00
CA LYS A 141 -7.72 -20.03 -5.64
C LYS A 141 -6.87 -20.12 -4.36
N GLU A 142 -6.55 -19.02 -3.70
CA GLU A 142 -6.01 -19.05 -2.34
C GLU A 142 -7.16 -18.94 -1.37
N LYS A 143 -7.49 -20.06 -0.71
CA LYS A 143 -8.41 -20.12 0.43
C LYS A 143 -8.05 -19.04 1.44
N MET A 144 -8.65 -17.85 1.34
CA MET A 144 -8.74 -16.93 2.46
C MET A 144 -9.74 -17.56 3.43
N PRO A 145 -9.31 -18.07 4.60
CA PRO A 145 -10.17 -18.91 5.46
C PRO A 145 -11.41 -18.20 6.05
N TRP A 146 -11.58 -16.90 5.81
CA TRP A 146 -12.54 -16.03 6.49
C TRP A 146 -13.48 -15.25 5.57
N ILE A 147 -13.36 -15.36 4.25
CA ILE A 147 -14.34 -14.78 3.32
C ILE A 147 -14.75 -15.87 2.33
N THR A 148 -15.76 -16.65 2.70
CA THR A 148 -16.47 -17.51 1.75
C THR A 148 -17.69 -16.76 1.27
N SER A 149 -17.65 -16.24 0.06
CA SER A 149 -18.85 -15.82 -0.66
C SER A 149 -19.64 -17.04 -1.08
N VAL A 150 -20.65 -17.41 -0.30
CA VAL A 150 -21.59 -18.45 -0.72
C VAL A 150 -22.70 -17.75 -1.50
N ALA A 151 -22.52 -17.64 -2.82
CA ALA A 151 -23.63 -17.67 -3.76
C ALA A 151 -23.92 -19.13 -4.15
N GLU A 152 -23.72 -20.10 -3.25
CA GLU A 152 -24.26 -21.45 -3.43
C GLU A 152 -25.64 -21.45 -2.77
N VAL A 153 -26.68 -21.46 -3.60
CA VAL A 153 -28.03 -21.86 -3.19
C VAL A 153 -27.92 -23.32 -2.72
N ARG A 154 -27.50 -23.55 -1.47
CA ARG A 154 -27.58 -24.87 -0.86
C ARG A 154 -29.00 -25.11 -0.42
N ALA A 155 -29.50 -26.29 -0.81
CA ALA A 155 -30.77 -26.81 -0.38
C ALA A 155 -30.92 -26.63 1.14
N GLN A 156 -32.07 -26.08 1.51
CA GLN A 156 -32.55 -25.90 2.86
C GLN A 156 -32.21 -27.15 3.70
N SER A 157 -31.45 -26.96 4.79
CA SER A 157 -31.28 -27.99 5.80
C SER A 157 -32.67 -28.47 6.25
N GLU A 158 -32.89 -29.78 6.39
CA GLU A 158 -34.19 -30.38 6.76
C GLU A 158 -34.70 -29.88 8.14
N ASP A 159 -33.82 -29.29 8.96
CA ASP A 159 -34.17 -28.68 10.25
C ASP A 159 -34.61 -27.19 10.17
N GLY A 160 -34.61 -26.60 8.96
CA GLY A 160 -35.02 -25.22 8.73
C GLY A 160 -34.08 -24.14 9.30
N SER A 161 -32.90 -24.51 9.83
CA SER A 161 -31.97 -23.57 10.44
C SER A 161 -30.90 -23.09 9.45
N PHE A 162 -30.83 -21.77 9.24
CA PHE A 162 -29.81 -21.13 8.41
C PHE A 162 -28.65 -20.65 9.29
N TYR A 163 -27.83 -21.57 9.81
CA TYR A 163 -26.58 -21.20 10.48
C TYR A 163 -25.40 -21.42 9.53
N SER A 164 -25.00 -20.37 8.81
CA SER A 164 -23.66 -20.32 8.23
C SER A 164 -22.69 -19.79 9.29
N PRO A 165 -21.65 -20.55 9.69
CA PRO A 165 -20.65 -20.06 10.62
C PRO A 165 -19.72 -19.00 10.00
N THR A 166 -19.78 -18.83 8.67
CA THR A 166 -18.96 -17.85 7.95
C THR A 166 -19.69 -16.52 7.76
N PRO A 167 -19.01 -15.39 8.02
CA PRO A 167 -19.61 -14.09 7.82
C PRO A 167 -19.85 -13.85 6.33
N THR A 168 -21.12 -13.62 5.97
CA THR A 168 -21.58 -13.28 4.63
C THR A 168 -21.90 -11.80 4.57
N ILE A 169 -21.29 -11.12 3.61
CA ILE A 169 -21.57 -9.72 3.30
C ILE A 169 -22.65 -9.70 2.22
N VAL A 170 -23.80 -9.09 2.51
CA VAL A 170 -24.90 -8.98 1.55
C VAL A 170 -25.04 -7.50 1.16
N HIS A 171 -24.42 -7.14 0.05
CA HIS A 171 -24.54 -5.82 -0.56
C HIS A 171 -25.87 -5.72 -1.31
N ARG A 172 -26.97 -5.35 -0.64
CA ARG A 172 -28.28 -5.47 -1.32
C ARG A 172 -28.56 -4.40 -2.39
N HIS A 173 -27.99 -3.19 -2.33
CA HIS A 173 -28.34 -2.11 -3.30
C HIS A 173 -27.23 -1.06 -3.47
N VAL A 174 -25.99 -1.52 -3.50
CA VAL A 174 -24.81 -0.67 -3.56
C VAL A 174 -24.35 -0.57 -5.02
N PRO A 175 -24.15 0.62 -5.61
CA PRO A 175 -23.41 0.70 -6.85
C PRO A 175 -22.00 0.16 -6.61
N ASP A 176 -21.62 -0.88 -7.36
CA ASP A 176 -20.30 -1.53 -7.28
C ASP A 176 -19.14 -0.55 -7.40
N LEU A 177 -19.38 0.59 -8.05
CA LEU A 177 -18.43 1.64 -8.32
C LEU A 177 -18.98 2.98 -7.85
N ILE A 178 -18.25 3.62 -6.94
CA ILE A 178 -18.42 5.03 -6.60
C ILE A 178 -17.33 5.80 -7.34
N PRO A 179 -17.69 6.66 -8.32
CA PRO A 179 -16.71 7.27 -9.21
C PRO A 179 -15.77 8.22 -8.48
N VAL A 180 -16.28 8.99 -7.52
CA VAL A 180 -15.53 9.97 -6.74
C VAL A 180 -16.05 9.97 -5.30
N LEU A 181 -15.13 9.99 -4.34
CA LEU A 181 -15.41 10.24 -2.94
C LEU A 181 -14.56 11.44 -2.47
N ALA A 182 -15.21 12.60 -2.30
CA ALA A 182 -14.53 13.85 -1.97
C ALA A 182 -14.00 13.88 -0.52
N PRO A 183 -13.14 14.84 -0.16
CA PRO A 183 -12.65 15.00 1.20
C PRO A 183 -13.78 15.07 2.23
N GLY A 184 -13.67 14.30 3.31
CA GLY A 184 -14.67 14.22 4.40
C GLY A 184 -15.93 13.42 4.08
N GLN A 185 -16.16 13.05 2.82
CA GLN A 185 -17.33 12.28 2.42
C GLN A 185 -17.22 10.82 2.83
N ALA A 186 -18.39 10.19 2.96
CA ALA A 186 -18.53 8.77 3.19
C ALA A 186 -19.40 8.14 2.09
N THR A 187 -19.19 6.85 1.86
CA THR A 187 -20.08 6.06 1.01
C THR A 187 -21.47 5.96 1.65
N PHE A 188 -22.44 5.43 0.89
CA PHE A 188 -23.69 4.96 1.49
C PHE A 188 -23.41 3.85 2.52
N GLN A 189 -24.41 3.62 3.39
CA GLN A 189 -24.32 2.61 4.44
C GLN A 189 -24.25 1.21 3.81
N LEU A 190 -23.14 0.53 4.04
CA LEU A 190 -22.90 -0.86 3.66
C LEU A 190 -23.51 -1.76 4.71
N HIS A 191 -24.40 -2.63 4.25
CA HIS A 191 -25.09 -3.58 5.09
C HIS A 191 -24.29 -4.88 5.21
N LEU A 192 -23.95 -5.27 6.43
CA LEU A 192 -23.26 -6.53 6.71
C LEU A 192 -24.26 -7.50 7.36
N ALA A 193 -24.70 -8.50 6.61
CA ALA A 193 -25.80 -9.38 7.02
C ALA A 193 -25.40 -10.41 8.08
N THR A 194 -24.15 -10.85 8.09
CA THR A 194 -23.72 -11.93 9.00
C THR A 194 -22.34 -11.60 9.54
N VAL A 195 -22.27 -10.78 10.59
CA VAL A 195 -21.03 -10.61 11.36
C VAL A 195 -21.32 -10.98 12.81
N PRO A 196 -20.60 -11.94 13.41
CA PRO A 196 -20.73 -12.31 14.81
C PRO A 196 -20.68 -11.09 15.75
N ARG A 197 -21.44 -11.14 16.86
CA ARG A 197 -21.59 -9.96 17.74
C ARG A 197 -20.28 -9.53 18.40
N ASP A 198 -19.40 -10.49 18.64
CA ASP A 198 -18.07 -10.36 19.23
C ASP A 198 -16.99 -9.88 18.25
N GLN A 199 -17.29 -9.83 16.95
CA GLN A 199 -16.33 -9.42 15.92
C GLN A 199 -16.58 -7.98 15.45
N GLN A 200 -15.53 -7.26 15.07
CA GLN A 200 -15.69 -5.90 14.54
C GLN A 200 -16.14 -5.94 13.07
N PRO A 201 -17.29 -5.35 12.71
CA PRO A 201 -17.82 -5.40 11.35
C PRO A 201 -16.91 -4.73 10.31
N THR A 202 -16.13 -3.75 10.75
CA THR A 202 -15.17 -3.02 9.92
C THR A 202 -14.12 -3.94 9.31
N GLU A 203 -13.70 -5.01 10.01
CA GLU A 203 -12.62 -5.91 9.56
C GLU A 203 -12.96 -6.76 8.34
N TYR A 204 -14.25 -6.87 8.01
CA TYR A 204 -14.74 -7.71 6.92
C TYR A 204 -14.94 -6.94 5.62
N VAL A 205 -14.84 -5.61 5.63
CA VAL A 205 -15.03 -4.81 4.42
C VAL A 205 -13.77 -4.81 3.58
N PHE A 206 -13.89 -5.34 2.37
CA PHE A 206 -12.84 -5.30 1.36
C PHE A 206 -13.22 -4.28 0.27
N PHE A 207 -12.29 -3.42 -0.12
CA PHE A 207 -12.50 -2.47 -1.21
C PHE A 207 -11.19 -2.07 -1.90
N THR A 208 -11.31 -1.61 -3.13
CA THR A 208 -10.23 -0.96 -3.87
C THR A 208 -10.59 0.48 -4.19
N PHE A 209 -9.58 1.32 -4.41
CA PHE A 209 -9.77 2.71 -4.81
C PHE A 209 -8.53 3.23 -5.52
N THR A 210 -8.68 4.35 -6.21
CA THR A 210 -7.59 5.10 -6.85
C THR A 210 -7.39 6.40 -6.08
N ASP A 211 -6.17 6.68 -5.64
CA ASP A 211 -5.87 7.95 -4.96
C ASP A 211 -5.85 9.14 -5.95
N ALA A 212 -5.68 10.36 -5.42
CA ALA A 212 -5.66 11.58 -6.24
C ALA A 212 -4.51 11.63 -7.26
N ARG A 213 -3.52 10.76 -7.11
CA ARG A 213 -2.33 10.68 -7.96
C ARG A 213 -2.41 9.52 -8.95
N GLY A 214 -3.54 8.82 -9.01
CA GLY A 214 -3.77 7.71 -9.92
C GLY A 214 -3.21 6.37 -9.45
N THR A 215 -2.74 6.26 -8.21
CA THR A 215 -2.26 4.98 -7.66
C THR A 215 -3.45 4.15 -7.19
N LYS A 216 -3.49 2.88 -7.60
CA LYS A 216 -4.52 1.93 -7.14
C LYS A 216 -4.12 1.27 -5.82
N TRP A 217 -5.08 1.21 -4.93
CA TRP A 217 -4.94 0.66 -3.59
C TRP A 217 -6.04 -0.36 -3.31
N GLN A 218 -5.72 -1.31 -2.44
CA GLN A 218 -6.60 -2.33 -1.91
C GLN A 218 -6.56 -2.24 -0.38
N ARG A 219 -7.71 -2.36 0.28
CA ARG A 219 -7.78 -2.37 1.74
C ARG A 219 -8.83 -3.35 2.23
N MET A 220 -8.51 -4.02 3.34
CA MET A 220 -9.43 -4.87 4.08
C MET A 220 -9.54 -4.34 5.51
N GLY A 221 -10.71 -3.79 5.85
CA GLY A 221 -11.01 -3.24 7.15
C GLY A 221 -9.98 -2.25 7.68
N SER A 222 -9.47 -2.49 8.90
CA SER A 222 -8.47 -1.60 9.51
C SER A 222 -7.05 -1.86 9.04
N ARG A 223 -6.79 -2.92 8.27
CA ARG A 223 -5.43 -3.28 7.79
C ARG A 223 -4.80 -2.16 6.97
N GLN A 224 -3.46 -2.22 6.86
CA GLN A 224 -2.71 -1.27 6.04
C GLN A 224 -3.15 -1.40 4.57
N PRO A 225 -3.31 -0.27 3.85
CA PRO A 225 -3.61 -0.32 2.43
C PRO A 225 -2.43 -0.93 1.66
N GLU A 226 -2.75 -1.83 0.75
CA GLU A 226 -1.80 -2.50 -0.13
C GLU A 226 -1.87 -1.87 -1.51
N ARG A 227 -0.70 -1.59 -2.09
CA ARG A 227 -0.62 -1.00 -3.43
C ARG A 227 -0.82 -2.10 -4.47
N LEU A 228 -1.76 -1.88 -5.39
CA LEU A 228 -1.94 -2.76 -6.54
C LEU A 228 -0.91 -2.40 -7.62
N LEU A 229 -0.16 -3.40 -8.07
CA LEU A 229 0.73 -3.27 -9.22
C LEU A 229 -0.09 -3.62 -10.47
N ASP A 230 -0.33 -2.62 -11.32
CA ASP A 230 -0.89 -2.79 -12.66
C ASP A 230 0.16 -3.36 -13.63
#